data_AF-A0A5C6ENW3-F1
#
_entry.id   AF-A0A5C6ENW3-F1
#
_cell.length_a   1.000
_cell.length_b   1.000
_cell.length_c   1.000
_cell.angle_alpha   90.00
_cell.angle_beta   90.00
_cell.angle_gamma   90.00
#
_symmetry.space_group_name_H-M   'P 1'
#
loop_
_entity.id
_entity.type
_entity.pdbx_description
1 polymer ?
#
loop_
_entity_poly.entity_id
_entity_poly.type
_entity_poly.pdbx_seq_one_letter_code
_entity_poly.pdbx_strand_id
1 'polypeptide(L)'
;MKLLSQQIRDLVEGSSTSTYAIARAADIDKSAMSRFMNGGRLTMDKLDQLARVLGVTVHSDEISLVPRPLEMGRPKQRKEKKMTRQEAQKWADYFANDACENHFESRRGVWHIEDLDCLLLYDNSPYANDAARRPRQMKAIKERLKKVGIKTIACGGSQEEVHEGESYTVSLLLDCSQDRMDEVIEIAQEVVMTGKN
;
A
#
# COMPACT_ATOMS: atom_id res chain seq x y z
N MET A 1 -25.75 -23.72 -5.02
CA MET A 1 -26.42 -23.41 -3.74
C MET A 1 -26.50 -21.90 -3.59
N LYS A 2 -27.67 -21.32 -3.33
CA LYS A 2 -27.79 -19.86 -3.09
C LYS A 2 -27.29 -19.53 -1.68
N LEU A 3 -26.65 -18.37 -1.51
CA LEU A 3 -26.27 -17.88 -0.18
C LEU A 3 -27.53 -17.53 0.62
N LEU A 4 -27.51 -17.72 1.94
CA LEU A 4 -28.63 -17.37 2.84
C LEU A 4 -29.09 -15.92 2.65
N SER A 5 -28.15 -14.99 2.52
CA SER A 5 -28.46 -13.57 2.28
C SER A 5 -29.19 -13.35 0.96
N GLN A 6 -28.88 -14.13 -0.09
CA GLN A 6 -29.60 -14.06 -1.35
C GLN A 6 -31.00 -14.66 -1.23
N GLN A 7 -31.15 -15.79 -0.53
CA GLN A 7 -32.46 -16.40 -0.28
C GLN A 7 -33.38 -15.43 0.47
N ILE A 8 -32.87 -14.72 1.47
CA ILE A 8 -33.65 -13.74 2.22
C ILE A 8 -34.03 -12.53 1.34
N ARG A 9 -33.16 -12.05 0.45
CA ARG A 9 -33.53 -10.98 -0.50
C ARG A 9 -34.65 -11.43 -1.43
N ASP A 10 -34.53 -12.63 -2.00
CA ASP A 10 -35.55 -13.19 -2.89
C ASP A 10 -36.91 -13.27 -2.17
N LEU A 11 -36.92 -13.60 -0.88
CA LEU A 11 -38.14 -13.61 -0.05
C LEU A 11 -38.70 -12.21 0.21
N VAL A 12 -37.85 -11.21 0.44
CA VAL A 12 -38.27 -9.82 0.60
C VAL A 12 -38.90 -9.30 -0.70
N GLU A 13 -38.28 -9.57 -1.85
CA GLU A 13 -38.79 -9.17 -3.18
C GLU A 13 -40.09 -9.91 -3.56
N GLY A 14 -40.20 -11.17 -3.19
CA GLY A 14 -41.40 -11.99 -3.44
C GLY A 14 -42.56 -11.71 -2.48
N SER A 15 -42.35 -10.89 -1.44
CA SER A 15 -43.41 -10.56 -0.49
C SER A 15 -44.39 -9.52 -1.07
N SER A 16 -45.65 -9.60 -0.66
CA SER A 16 -46.66 -8.59 -1.00
C SER A 16 -46.53 -7.29 -0.19
N THR A 17 -45.55 -7.22 0.71
CA THR A 17 -45.35 -6.12 1.65
C THR A 17 -44.19 -5.25 1.18
N SER A 18 -44.31 -3.93 1.30
CA SER A 18 -43.22 -3.04 0.89
C SER A 18 -41.93 -3.31 1.68
N THR A 19 -40.78 -3.24 1.01
CA THR A 19 -39.45 -3.38 1.62
C THR A 19 -39.27 -2.45 2.82
N TYR A 20 -39.85 -1.25 2.78
CA TYR A 20 -39.81 -0.29 3.88
C TYR A 20 -40.61 -0.77 5.11
N ALA A 21 -41.80 -1.33 4.91
CA ALA A 21 -42.60 -1.88 6.00
C ALA A 21 -41.93 -3.09 6.65
N ILE A 22 -41.31 -3.96 5.85
CA ILE A 22 -40.52 -5.09 6.34
C ILE A 22 -39.32 -4.59 7.14
N ALA A 23 -38.58 -3.61 6.62
CA ALA A 23 -37.43 -3.02 7.31
C ALA A 23 -37.84 -2.47 8.68
N ARG A 24 -38.94 -1.72 8.73
CA ARG A 24 -39.45 -1.14 9.98
C ARG A 24 -39.87 -2.21 10.98
N ALA A 25 -40.56 -3.26 10.52
CA ALA A 25 -40.98 -4.37 11.37
C ALA A 25 -39.78 -5.17 11.89
N ALA A 26 -38.71 -5.28 11.11
CA ALA A 26 -37.47 -5.95 11.49
C ALA A 26 -36.50 -5.04 12.26
N ASP A 27 -36.90 -3.82 12.62
CA ASP A 27 -36.02 -2.83 13.26
C ASP A 27 -34.72 -2.57 12.47
N ILE A 28 -34.81 -2.55 11.14
CA ILE A 28 -33.69 -2.28 10.24
C ILE A 28 -33.86 -0.88 9.67
N ASP A 29 -32.80 -0.08 9.78
CA ASP A 29 -32.80 1.26 9.23
C ASP A 29 -32.92 1.23 7.69
N LYS A 30 -33.58 2.24 7.12
CA LYS A 30 -33.86 2.31 5.69
C LYS A 30 -32.58 2.23 4.83
N SER A 31 -31.46 2.78 5.31
CA SER A 31 -30.19 2.77 4.59
C SER A 31 -29.54 1.39 4.59
N ALA A 32 -29.62 0.65 5.70
CA ALA A 32 -29.14 -0.72 5.81
C ALA A 32 -29.98 -1.66 4.96
N MET A 33 -31.31 -1.52 4.98
CA MET A 33 -32.19 -2.33 4.13
C MET A 33 -31.91 -2.07 2.65
N SER A 34 -31.79 -0.81 2.24
CA SER A 34 -31.45 -0.47 0.84
C SER A 34 -30.10 -1.06 0.42
N ARG A 35 -29.06 -0.93 1.26
CA ARG A 35 -27.75 -1.56 1.00
C ARG A 35 -27.87 -3.07 0.90
N PHE A 36 -28.66 -3.70 1.77
CA PHE A 36 -28.87 -5.13 1.77
C PHE A 36 -29.53 -5.62 0.47
N MET A 37 -30.60 -4.95 0.01
CA MET A 37 -31.27 -5.28 -1.26
C MET A 37 -30.32 -5.15 -2.46
N ASN A 38 -29.41 -4.18 -2.43
CA ASN A 38 -28.39 -3.96 -3.47
C ASN A 38 -27.15 -4.87 -3.32
N GLY A 39 -27.29 -6.05 -2.71
CA GLY A 39 -26.19 -7.02 -2.60
C GLY A 39 -25.27 -6.85 -1.37
N GLY A 40 -25.54 -5.87 -0.52
CA GLY A 40 -24.82 -5.67 0.75
C GLY A 40 -25.10 -6.76 1.79
N ARG A 41 -24.46 -6.63 2.96
CA ARG A 41 -24.55 -7.61 4.06
C ARG A 41 -25.30 -7.05 5.26
N LEU A 42 -26.02 -7.92 5.96
CA LEU A 42 -26.57 -7.67 7.29
C LEU A 42 -25.88 -8.60 8.30
N THR A 43 -25.93 -8.21 9.57
CA THR A 43 -25.51 -9.10 10.67
C THR A 43 -26.48 -10.28 10.78
N MET A 44 -26.04 -11.40 11.36
CA MET A 44 -26.89 -12.58 11.54
C MET A 44 -28.15 -12.25 12.35
N ASP A 45 -28.02 -11.45 13.41
CA ASP A 45 -29.16 -10.99 14.22
C ASP A 45 -30.22 -10.25 13.38
N LYS A 46 -29.81 -9.41 12.42
CA LYS A 46 -30.72 -8.69 11.53
C LYS A 46 -31.33 -9.62 10.47
N LEU A 47 -30.59 -10.62 10.00
CA LEU A 47 -31.13 -11.66 9.11
C LEU A 47 -32.19 -12.51 9.83
N ASP A 48 -31.97 -12.86 11.10
CA ASP A 48 -32.95 -13.57 11.92
C ASP A 48 -34.20 -12.73 12.18
N GLN A 49 -34.03 -11.42 12.43
CA GLN A 49 -35.17 -10.50 12.55
C GLN A 49 -35.99 -10.43 11.26
N LEU A 50 -35.34 -10.37 10.09
CA LEU A 50 -36.03 -10.44 8.79
C LEU A 50 -36.76 -11.76 8.62
N ALA A 51 -36.13 -12.89 8.92
CA ALA A 51 -36.75 -14.20 8.81
C ALA A 51 -38.02 -14.30 9.67
N ARG A 52 -37.97 -13.80 10.92
CA ARG A 52 -39.14 -13.73 11.81
C ARG A 52 -40.28 -12.89 11.25
N VAL A 53 -39.98 -11.71 10.72
CA VAL A 53 -40.99 -10.82 10.11
C VAL A 53 -41.61 -11.45 8.86
N LEU A 54 -40.80 -12.15 8.07
CA LEU A 54 -41.24 -12.87 6.88
C LEU A 54 -41.97 -14.19 7.19
N GLY A 55 -42.02 -14.60 8.46
CA GLY A 55 -42.64 -15.86 8.88
C GLY A 55 -41.90 -17.10 8.41
N VAL A 56 -40.59 -16.99 8.13
CA VAL A 56 -39.76 -18.10 7.66
C VAL A 56 -38.78 -18.55 8.74
N THR A 57 -38.47 -19.85 8.73
CA THR A 57 -37.47 -20.44 9.63
C THR A 57 -36.23 -20.79 8.84
N VAL A 58 -35.05 -20.39 9.33
CA VAL A 58 -33.77 -20.74 8.72
C VAL A 58 -33.35 -22.12 9.23
N HIS A 59 -33.30 -23.09 8.31
CA HIS A 59 -32.75 -24.42 8.58
C HIS A 59 -31.34 -24.52 7.96
N SER A 60 -30.41 -25.13 8.70
CA SER A 60 -29.06 -25.42 8.23
C SER A 60 -28.80 -26.91 8.41
N ASP A 61 -28.81 -27.65 7.31
CA ASP A 61 -28.60 -29.11 7.32
C ASP A 61 -27.13 -29.48 7.58
N GLU A 62 -26.20 -28.59 7.20
CA GLU A 62 -24.77 -28.76 7.41
C GLU A 62 -24.18 -27.54 8.13
N ILE A 63 -23.85 -27.72 9.41
CA ILE A 63 -23.04 -26.75 10.14
C ILE A 63 -21.57 -27.11 9.88
N SER A 64 -20.98 -26.49 8.87
CA SER A 64 -19.52 -26.47 8.78
C SER A 64 -19.01 -25.51 9.85
N LEU A 65 -18.62 -26.07 10.99
CA LEU A 65 -17.74 -25.37 11.91
C LEU A 65 -16.40 -25.24 11.18
N VAL A 66 -16.23 -24.18 10.38
CA VAL A 66 -14.89 -23.69 10.08
C VAL A 66 -14.29 -23.49 11.47
N PRO A 67 -13.29 -24.27 11.88
CA PRO A 67 -12.69 -24.07 13.18
C PRO A 67 -12.30 -22.60 13.20
N ARG A 68 -12.86 -21.85 14.15
CA ARG A 68 -12.24 -20.57 14.47
C ARG A 68 -10.78 -20.94 14.67
N PRO A 69 -9.84 -20.26 13.99
CA PRO A 69 -8.46 -20.34 14.43
C PRO A 69 -8.50 -20.22 15.95
N LEU A 70 -7.90 -21.18 16.67
CA LEU A 70 -7.76 -21.13 18.12
C LEU A 70 -7.50 -19.68 18.53
N GLU A 71 -8.01 -19.22 19.67
CA GLU A 71 -7.77 -17.88 20.23
C GLU A 71 -6.26 -17.59 20.47
N MET A 72 -5.47 -17.65 19.41
CA MET A 72 -4.25 -16.92 19.19
C MET A 72 -4.78 -15.51 18.96
N GLY A 73 -4.97 -14.76 20.06
CA GLY A 73 -5.51 -13.40 20.01
C GLY A 73 -4.96 -12.65 18.81
N ARG A 74 -5.84 -11.98 18.05
CA ARG A 74 -5.60 -11.25 16.78
C ARG A 74 -4.19 -11.55 16.23
N PRO A 75 -4.02 -12.44 15.22
CA PRO A 75 -2.71 -12.99 14.82
C PRO A 75 -1.71 -11.87 14.95
N LYS A 76 -0.87 -11.97 15.99
CA LYS A 76 -0.03 -10.87 16.48
C LYS A 76 0.58 -10.33 15.22
N GLN A 77 0.08 -9.17 14.71
CA GLN A 77 0.42 -8.70 13.37
C GLN A 77 1.91 -8.89 13.33
N ARG A 78 2.39 -9.81 12.48
CA ARG A 78 3.82 -10.13 12.45
C ARG A 78 4.36 -8.78 12.11
N LYS A 79 4.89 -8.06 13.12
CA LYS A 79 5.29 -6.67 12.94
C LYS A 79 6.35 -6.87 11.89
N GLU A 80 6.04 -6.54 10.64
CA GLU A 80 7.00 -6.52 9.55
C GLU A 80 8.20 -5.88 10.19
N LYS A 81 9.29 -6.65 10.25
CA LYS A 81 10.44 -6.27 11.06
C LYS A 81 10.90 -4.97 10.43
N LYS A 82 10.45 -3.85 11.00
CA LYS A 82 10.65 -2.54 10.39
C LYS A 82 12.14 -2.41 10.28
N MET A 83 12.60 -2.28 9.04
CA MET A 83 14.01 -2.19 8.73
C MET A 83 14.62 -1.13 9.66
N THR A 84 15.62 -1.55 10.43
CA THR A 84 16.29 -0.62 11.32
C THR A 84 17.03 0.42 10.47
N ARG A 85 17.28 1.60 11.05
CA ARG A 85 18.02 2.66 10.34
C ARG A 85 19.40 2.18 9.86
N GLN A 86 20.05 1.29 10.63
CA GLN A 86 21.35 0.71 10.27
C GLN A 86 21.23 -0.30 9.11
N GLU A 87 20.21 -1.16 9.12
CA GLU A 87 19.94 -2.08 8.00
C GLU A 87 19.62 -1.30 6.72
N ALA A 88 18.79 -0.24 6.81
CA ALA A 88 18.45 0.60 5.67
C ALA A 88 19.67 1.32 5.07
N GLN A 89 20.57 1.80 5.94
CA GLN A 89 21.82 2.41 5.51
C GLN A 89 22.68 1.41 4.75
N LYS A 90 22.88 0.19 5.30
CA LYS A 90 23.63 -0.87 4.64
C LYS A 90 23.08 -1.22 3.26
N TRP A 91 21.75 -1.31 3.14
CA TRP A 91 21.10 -1.56 1.84
C TRP A 91 21.32 -0.41 0.87
N ALA A 92 21.15 0.84 1.31
CA ALA A 92 21.38 2.00 0.47
C ALA A 92 22.84 2.07 -0.04
N ASP A 93 23.81 1.80 0.83
CA ASP A 93 25.23 1.74 0.47
C ASP A 93 25.51 0.58 -0.49
N TYR A 94 24.97 -0.62 -0.20
CA TYR A 94 25.10 -1.79 -1.08
C TYR A 94 24.62 -1.48 -2.50
N PHE A 95 23.42 -0.92 -2.64
CA PHE A 95 22.87 -0.58 -3.95
C PHE A 95 23.56 0.61 -4.62
N ALA A 96 24.16 1.52 -3.85
CA ALA A 96 24.99 2.58 -4.44
C ALA A 96 26.27 2.01 -5.06
N ASN A 97 26.90 1.02 -4.42
CA ASN A 97 28.04 0.30 -4.99
C ASN A 97 27.62 -0.51 -6.23
N ASP A 98 26.51 -1.25 -6.14
CA ASP A 98 25.99 -2.02 -7.27
C ASP A 98 25.66 -1.14 -8.49
N ALA A 99 25.06 0.04 -8.26
CA ALA A 99 24.80 1.00 -9.32
C ALA A 99 26.08 1.62 -9.92
N CYS A 100 27.13 1.76 -9.12
CA CYS A 100 28.45 2.23 -9.56
C CYS A 100 29.13 1.18 -10.45
N GLU A 101 29.09 -0.10 -10.06
CA GLU A 101 29.79 -1.20 -10.73
C GLU A 101 29.03 -1.73 -11.95
N ASN A 102 27.72 -1.96 -11.82
CA ASN A 102 26.94 -2.74 -12.79
C ASN A 102 26.01 -1.90 -13.66
N HIS A 103 25.78 -0.63 -13.32
CA HIS A 103 24.78 0.22 -14.00
C HIS A 103 25.33 1.58 -14.44
N PHE A 104 26.62 1.64 -14.73
CA PHE A 104 27.33 2.85 -15.15
C PHE A 104 26.77 3.48 -16.45
N GLU A 105 26.18 2.68 -17.34
CA GLU A 105 25.59 3.15 -18.61
C GLU A 105 24.43 4.13 -18.38
N SER A 106 23.70 3.96 -17.27
CA SER A 106 22.67 4.90 -16.85
C SER A 106 23.22 5.86 -15.83
N ARG A 107 23.23 7.16 -16.16
CA ARG A 107 23.67 8.20 -15.22
C ARG A 107 22.72 8.34 -14.02
N ARG A 108 21.47 7.89 -14.14
CA ARG A 108 20.42 8.01 -13.13
C ARG A 108 19.29 7.03 -13.41
N GLY A 109 18.74 6.43 -12.36
CA GLY A 109 17.60 5.53 -12.52
C GLY A 109 16.85 5.28 -11.23
N VAL A 110 15.66 4.68 -11.37
CA VAL A 110 14.83 4.20 -10.28
C VAL A 110 14.68 2.69 -10.43
N TRP A 111 14.90 1.95 -9.34
CA TRP A 111 14.72 0.50 -9.27
C TRP A 111 13.70 0.14 -8.21
N HIS A 112 12.94 -0.92 -8.45
CA HIS A 112 12.13 -1.56 -7.41
C HIS A 112 12.90 -2.75 -6.85
N ILE A 113 13.06 -2.75 -5.53
CA ILE A 113 13.70 -3.84 -4.80
C ILE A 113 12.59 -4.73 -4.24
N GLU A 114 12.24 -5.77 -4.99
CA GLU A 114 11.10 -6.66 -4.70
C GLU A 114 11.15 -7.24 -3.28
N ASP A 115 12.33 -7.72 -2.85
CA ASP A 115 12.53 -8.34 -1.53
C ASP A 115 12.29 -7.39 -0.34
N LEU A 116 12.47 -6.09 -0.57
CA LEU A 116 12.33 -5.05 0.46
C LEU A 116 11.04 -4.22 0.27
N ASP A 117 10.34 -4.44 -0.85
CA ASP A 117 9.23 -3.64 -1.34
C ASP A 117 9.48 -2.12 -1.27
N CYS A 118 10.67 -1.71 -1.73
CA CYS A 118 11.13 -0.33 -1.70
C CYS A 118 11.59 0.12 -3.08
N LEU A 119 11.55 1.43 -3.33
CA LEU A 119 12.19 2.03 -4.51
C LEU A 119 13.59 2.56 -4.15
N LEU A 120 14.52 2.37 -5.06
CA LEU A 120 15.86 2.93 -5.01
C LEU A 120 16.02 3.96 -6.15
N LEU A 121 16.29 5.21 -5.81
CA LEU A 121 16.75 6.21 -6.78
C LEU A 121 18.26 6.33 -6.67
N TYR A 122 19.01 6.13 -7.75
CA TYR A 122 20.46 6.32 -7.77
C TYR A 122 20.89 7.40 -8.75
N ASP A 123 22.01 8.06 -8.45
CA ASP A 123 22.63 9.09 -9.28
C ASP A 123 24.14 8.81 -9.41
N ASN A 124 24.55 8.40 -10.61
CA ASN A 124 25.93 8.11 -11.02
C ASN A 124 26.63 9.34 -11.62
N SER A 125 26.11 10.56 -11.40
CA SER A 125 26.67 11.80 -11.94
C SER A 125 27.59 12.50 -10.92
N PRO A 126 28.93 12.36 -11.03
CA PRO A 126 29.90 12.98 -10.12
C PRO A 126 29.92 14.52 -10.17
N TYR A 127 29.33 15.15 -11.20
CA TYR A 127 29.28 16.61 -11.39
C TYR A 127 30.62 17.32 -11.15
N ALA A 128 31.65 16.90 -11.89
CA ALA A 128 33.04 17.36 -11.73
C ALA A 128 33.25 18.89 -11.69
N ASN A 129 32.31 19.69 -12.20
CA ASN A 129 32.43 21.15 -12.26
C ASN A 129 31.61 21.90 -11.17
N ASP A 130 30.78 21.20 -10.39
CA ASP A 130 29.94 21.79 -9.32
C ASP A 130 29.59 20.73 -8.27
N ALA A 131 30.50 20.51 -7.32
CA ALA A 131 30.33 19.54 -6.22
C ALA A 131 29.06 19.81 -5.39
N ALA A 132 28.65 21.08 -5.25
CA ALA A 132 27.44 21.46 -4.51
C ALA A 132 26.14 21.13 -5.26
N ARG A 133 26.20 20.75 -6.54
CA ARG A 133 25.01 20.46 -7.35
C ARG A 133 24.30 19.19 -6.91
N ARG A 134 25.03 18.09 -6.65
CA ARG A 134 24.42 16.82 -6.22
C ARG A 134 23.71 16.97 -4.87
N PRO A 135 24.33 17.54 -3.82
CA PRO A 135 23.64 17.77 -2.55
C PRO A 135 22.38 18.63 -2.69
N ARG A 136 22.42 19.69 -3.52
CA ARG A 136 21.26 20.54 -3.79
C ARG A 136 20.13 19.77 -4.47
N GLN A 137 20.43 18.99 -5.50
CA GLN A 137 19.43 18.17 -6.19
C GLN A 137 18.84 17.09 -5.29
N MET A 138 19.67 16.35 -4.56
CA MET A 138 19.21 15.31 -3.64
C MET A 138 18.32 15.90 -2.54
N LYS A 139 18.65 17.08 -2.03
CA LYS A 139 17.81 17.79 -1.06
C LYS A 139 16.45 18.17 -1.68
N ALA A 140 16.45 18.76 -2.87
CA ALA A 140 15.22 19.15 -3.55
C ALA A 140 14.32 17.95 -3.91
N ILE A 141 14.90 16.84 -4.34
CA ILE A 141 14.18 15.58 -4.59
C ILE A 141 13.53 15.08 -3.29
N LYS A 142 14.28 14.99 -2.19
CA LYS A 142 13.74 14.58 -0.88
C LYS A 142 12.58 15.46 -0.42
N GLU A 143 12.69 16.78 -0.61
CA GLU A 143 11.63 17.72 -0.24
C GLU A 143 10.36 17.52 -1.08
N ARG A 144 10.49 17.24 -2.39
CA ARG A 144 9.35 16.93 -3.26
C ARG A 144 8.72 15.58 -2.94
N LEU A 145 9.54 14.52 -2.79
CA LEU A 145 9.08 13.20 -2.38
C LEU A 145 8.29 13.25 -1.07
N LYS A 146 8.79 14.02 -0.09
CA LYS A 146 8.09 14.21 1.18
C LYS A 146 6.72 14.89 1.02
N LYS A 147 6.57 15.83 0.09
CA LYS A 147 5.28 16.52 -0.17
C LYS A 147 4.22 15.57 -0.73
N VAL A 148 4.62 14.57 -1.50
CA VAL A 148 3.73 13.55 -2.05
C VAL A 148 3.55 12.32 -1.14
N GLY A 149 4.11 12.38 0.07
CA GLY A 149 3.99 11.33 1.09
C GLY A 149 5.00 10.20 0.96
N ILE A 150 5.97 10.29 0.05
CA ILE A 150 7.04 9.29 -0.09
C ILE A 150 8.17 9.62 0.89
N LYS A 151 8.48 8.67 1.76
CA LYS A 151 9.50 8.85 2.81
C LYS A 151 10.83 8.27 2.35
N THR A 152 11.90 9.04 2.47
CA THR A 152 13.26 8.51 2.34
C THR A 152 13.66 7.76 3.61
N ILE A 153 14.02 6.48 3.46
CA ILE A 153 14.44 5.59 4.54
C ILE A 153 15.92 5.83 4.87
N ALA A 154 16.76 5.85 3.84
CA ALA A 154 18.22 6.00 3.96
C ALA A 154 18.81 6.66 2.72
N CYS A 155 20.07 7.10 2.84
CA CYS A 155 20.82 7.68 1.73
C CYS A 155 22.19 7.02 1.70
N GLY A 156 22.51 6.32 0.62
CA GLY A 156 23.75 5.58 0.48
C GLY A 156 24.75 6.27 -0.43
N GLY A 157 26.00 5.84 -0.31
CA GLY A 157 27.10 6.26 -1.18
C GLY A 157 27.94 5.06 -1.61
N SER A 158 28.45 5.08 -2.83
CA SER A 158 29.49 4.14 -3.27
C SER A 158 30.80 4.36 -2.50
N GLN A 159 31.60 3.31 -2.41
CA GLN A 159 32.97 3.36 -1.88
C GLN A 159 33.93 4.07 -2.83
N GLU A 160 33.65 4.01 -4.14
CA GLU A 160 34.39 4.80 -5.11
C GLU A 160 34.10 6.29 -4.89
N GLU A 161 35.15 7.08 -4.70
CA GLU A 161 35.10 8.49 -4.38
C GLU A 161 35.59 9.33 -5.57
N VAL A 162 34.90 10.44 -5.84
CA VAL A 162 35.32 11.46 -6.82
C VAL A 162 36.40 12.35 -6.20
N HIS A 163 36.19 12.71 -4.94
CA HIS A 163 37.04 13.50 -4.08
C HIS A 163 36.95 12.92 -2.66
N GLU A 164 37.92 13.21 -1.81
CA GLU A 164 37.97 12.69 -0.44
C GLU A 164 36.64 12.94 0.30
N GLY A 165 35.94 11.84 0.63
CA GLY A 165 34.64 11.87 1.30
C GLY A 165 33.41 12.13 0.41
N GLU A 166 33.57 12.18 -0.91
CA GLU A 166 32.48 12.34 -1.88
C GLU A 166 32.30 11.08 -2.76
N SER A 167 31.33 10.25 -2.41
CA SER A 167 30.96 9.07 -3.20
C SER A 167 30.58 9.42 -4.64
N TYR A 168 31.09 8.64 -5.59
CA TYR A 168 30.78 8.70 -7.02
C TYR A 168 29.28 8.54 -7.27
N THR A 169 28.70 7.46 -6.75
CA THR A 169 27.29 7.16 -6.82
C THR A 169 26.62 7.47 -5.49
N VAL A 170 25.46 8.14 -5.56
CA VAL A 170 24.59 8.37 -4.39
C VAL A 170 23.26 7.70 -4.63
N SER A 171 22.71 7.07 -3.60
CA SER A 171 21.39 6.42 -3.66
C SER A 171 20.45 6.96 -2.59
N LEU A 172 19.15 6.94 -2.89
CA LEU A 172 18.05 7.17 -1.96
C LEU A 172 17.18 5.93 -1.92
N LEU A 173 17.05 5.34 -0.73
CA LEU A 173 16.11 4.25 -0.48
C LEU A 173 14.78 4.86 -0.01
N LEU A 174 13.68 4.51 -0.68
CA LEU A 174 12.37 5.11 -0.53
C LEU A 174 11.33 4.09 -0.03
N ASP A 175 10.50 4.53 0.91
CA ASP A 175 9.41 3.77 1.56
C ASP A 175 8.15 3.80 0.67
N CYS A 176 8.25 3.21 -0.52
CA CYS A 176 7.14 3.03 -1.45
C CYS A 176 7.41 1.85 -2.39
N SER A 177 6.32 1.25 -2.88
CA SER A 177 6.37 0.12 -3.81
C SER A 177 6.42 0.59 -5.27
N GLN A 178 6.39 -0.37 -6.19
CA GLN A 178 6.47 -0.18 -7.64
C GLN A 178 5.34 0.72 -8.20
N ASP A 179 4.18 0.75 -7.54
CA ASP A 179 3.03 1.56 -7.94
C ASP A 179 3.32 3.07 -7.97
N ARG A 180 4.34 3.52 -7.23
CA ARG A 180 4.79 4.92 -7.16
C ARG A 180 6.01 5.21 -8.05
N MET A 181 6.47 4.25 -8.86
CA MET A 181 7.73 4.37 -9.60
C MET A 181 7.74 5.54 -10.59
N ASP A 182 6.67 5.68 -11.39
CA ASP A 182 6.56 6.75 -12.38
C ASP A 182 6.61 8.14 -11.73
N GLU A 183 5.96 8.30 -10.57
CA GLU A 183 5.96 9.56 -9.81
C GLU A 183 7.35 9.90 -9.26
N VAL A 184 8.11 8.90 -8.79
CA VAL A 184 9.50 9.10 -8.35
C VAL A 184 10.39 9.50 -9.53
N ILE A 185 10.21 8.87 -10.70
CA ILE A 185 10.94 9.20 -11.93
C ILE A 185 10.65 10.65 -12.33
N GLU A 186 9.38 11.04 -12.38
CA GLU A 186 8.96 12.39 -12.75
C GLU A 186 9.57 13.45 -11.83
N ILE A 187 9.45 13.26 -10.51
CA ILE A 187 10.02 14.17 -9.51
C ILE A 187 11.54 14.31 -9.68
N ALA A 188 12.25 13.19 -9.90
CA ALA A 188 13.69 13.21 -10.09
C ALA A 188 14.08 13.96 -11.37
N GLN A 189 13.39 13.70 -12.49
CA GLN A 189 13.65 14.37 -13.77
C GLN A 189 13.38 15.87 -13.70
N GLU A 190 12.27 16.30 -13.10
CA GLU A 190 11.92 17.70 -12.97
C GLU A 190 12.98 18.51 -12.20
N VAL A 191 13.50 17.97 -11.09
CA VAL A 191 14.53 18.64 -10.28
C VAL A 191 15.83 18.77 -11.07
N VAL A 192 16.17 17.76 -11.87
CA VAL A 192 17.38 17.79 -12.70
C VAL A 192 17.27 18.82 -13.81
N MET A 193 16.10 18.94 -14.43
CA MET A 193 15.84 19.89 -15.52
C MET A 193 15.77 21.33 -15.00
N THR A 194 15.15 21.57 -13.85
CA THR A 194 15.08 22.92 -13.23
C THR A 194 16.42 23.40 -12.67
N GLY A 195 17.32 22.49 -12.29
CA GLY A 195 18.67 22.83 -11.84
C GLY A 195 19.71 22.99 -12.96
N LYS A 196 19.30 23.17 -14.23
CA LYS A 196 20.18 23.47 -15.37
C LYS A 196 20.23 24.96 -15.75
N ASN A 197 19.35 25.78 -15.18
CA ASN A 197 19.36 27.24 -15.30
C ASN A 197 20.17 27.88 -14.16
#